data_AF-A0A1U9Z4R0-F1
#
_entry.id   AF-A0A1U9Z4R0-F1
#
_cell.length_a   1.000
_cell.length_b   1.000
_cell.length_c   1.000
_cell.angle_alpha   90.00
_cell.angle_beta   90.00
_cell.angle_gamma   90.00
#
_symmetry.space_group_name_H-M   'P 1'
#
loop_
_entity.id
_entity.type
_entity.pdbx_description
1 polymer ?
#
loop_
_entity_poly.entity_id
_entity_poly.type
_entity_poly.pdbx_seq_one_letter_code
_entity_poly.pdbx_strand_id
1 'polypeptide(L)'
;MTIEYEFRRRIDDVVYRFAPDGFVNGFPAWKRVDLDIRLIRHTEKGWCTVDSAGTINGRPWNVEPEEQGATPFEGEWVSKKNDKSYVYDLVKLTDGSAAF
;
A
#
# COMPACT_ATOMS: atom_id res chain seq x y z
N MET A 1 -8.01 -11.33 13.52
CA MET A 1 -8.46 -10.26 12.61
C MET A 1 -7.43 -10.12 11.52
N THR A 2 -7.85 -10.25 10.27
CA THR A 2 -6.99 -10.11 9.09
C THR A 2 -7.09 -8.67 8.63
N ILE A 3 -5.96 -7.97 8.51
CA ILE A 3 -5.95 -6.59 8.01
C ILE A 3 -5.76 -6.66 6.50
N GLU A 4 -6.68 -6.07 5.75
CA GLU A 4 -6.51 -5.83 4.31
C GLU A 4 -6.33 -4.34 4.05
N TYR A 5 -5.91 -4.01 2.84
CA TYR A 5 -5.77 -2.64 2.40
C TYR A 5 -6.37 -2.43 1.01
N GLU A 6 -6.87 -1.23 0.77
CA GLU A 6 -7.31 -0.79 -0.54
C GLU A 6 -6.53 0.44 -0.99
N PHE A 7 -6.04 0.43 -2.23
CA PHE A 7 -5.71 1.64 -2.97
C PHE A 7 -6.92 2.08 -3.76
N ARG A 8 -7.48 3.24 -3.41
CA ARG A 8 -8.59 3.87 -4.13
C ARG A 8 -8.07 5.03 -4.96
N ARG A 9 -8.11 4.90 -6.29
CA ARG A 9 -7.54 5.91 -7.19
C ARG A 9 -8.44 7.14 -7.25
N ARG A 10 -7.89 8.33 -6.98
CA ARG A 10 -8.69 9.56 -6.82
C ARG A 10 -9.37 10.07 -8.08
N ILE A 11 -8.86 9.72 -9.27
CA ILE A 11 -9.35 10.32 -10.52
C ILE A 11 -10.55 9.58 -11.14
N ASP A 12 -10.80 8.33 -10.73
CA ASP A 12 -11.79 7.46 -11.37
C ASP A 12 -12.27 6.28 -10.49
N ASP A 13 -12.06 6.37 -9.18
CA ASP A 13 -12.52 5.40 -8.17
C ASP A 13 -12.09 3.94 -8.40
N VAL A 14 -11.08 3.69 -9.23
CA VAL A 14 -10.52 2.34 -9.39
C VAL A 14 -9.91 1.87 -8.07
N VAL A 15 -10.35 0.71 -7.60
CA VAL A 15 -9.90 0.11 -6.34
C VAL A 15 -9.01 -1.10 -6.58
N TYR A 16 -7.87 -1.14 -5.90
CA TYR A 16 -7.01 -2.33 -5.84
C TYR A 16 -6.90 -2.84 -4.42
N ARG A 17 -7.15 -4.14 -4.22
CA ARG A 17 -7.08 -4.78 -2.90
C ARG A 17 -5.74 -5.43 -2.65
N PHE A 18 -5.30 -5.37 -1.40
CA PHE A 18 -4.08 -5.99 -0.89
C PHE A 18 -4.44 -6.92 0.27
N ALA A 19 -4.16 -8.22 0.11
CA ALA A 19 -4.36 -9.25 1.12
C ALA A 19 -3.03 -9.56 1.84
N PRO A 20 -3.04 -10.02 3.10
CA PRO A 20 -1.81 -10.37 3.80
C PRO A 20 -0.96 -11.39 3.06
N ASP A 21 0.36 -11.17 3.05
CA ASP A 21 1.34 -11.97 2.33
C ASP A 21 2.61 -12.19 3.19
N GLY A 22 2.39 -12.55 4.45
CA GLY A 22 3.46 -12.88 5.40
C GLY A 22 4.27 -11.67 5.87
N PHE A 23 5.60 -11.85 5.95
CA PHE A 23 6.53 -10.85 6.48
C PHE A 23 7.70 -10.63 5.52
N VAL A 24 8.13 -9.38 5.40
CA VAL A 24 9.32 -8.96 4.64
C VAL A 24 10.10 -7.98 5.51
N ASN A 25 11.42 -8.19 5.63
CA ASN A 25 12.31 -7.37 6.47
C ASN A 25 11.86 -7.24 7.95
N GLY A 26 11.18 -8.25 8.48
CA GLY A 26 10.65 -8.24 9.84
C GLY A 26 9.33 -7.45 10.02
N PHE A 27 8.76 -6.93 8.94
CA PHE A 27 7.47 -6.22 8.94
C PHE A 27 6.40 -7.01 8.19
N PRO A 28 5.12 -6.85 8.54
CA PRO A 28 4.03 -7.46 7.79
C PRO A 28 4.03 -6.96 6.34
N ALA A 29 3.63 -7.84 5.43
CA ALA A 29 3.52 -7.55 4.01
C ALA A 29 2.12 -7.86 3.51
N TRP A 30 1.72 -7.16 2.45
CA TRP A 30 0.48 -7.44 1.74
C TRP A 30 0.75 -7.52 0.24
N LYS A 31 0.03 -8.38 -0.46
CA LYS A 31 0.12 -8.55 -1.91
C LYS A 31 -1.18 -8.14 -2.56
N ARG A 32 -1.06 -7.43 -3.69
CA ARG A 32 -2.21 -7.05 -4.50
C ARG A 32 -2.87 -8.29 -5.07
N VAL A 33 -4.19 -8.35 -5.02
CA VAL A 33 -4.94 -9.58 -5.37
C VAL A 33 -4.88 -9.91 -6.87
N ASP A 34 -4.68 -8.92 -7.72
CA ASP A 34 -4.77 -9.03 -9.18
C ASP A 34 -3.40 -9.18 -9.87
N LEU A 35 -2.31 -8.76 -9.21
CA LEU A 35 -0.99 -8.64 -9.81
C LEU A 35 0.10 -8.83 -8.75
N ASP A 36 1.31 -9.18 -9.19
CA ASP A 36 2.46 -9.39 -8.32
C ASP A 36 3.09 -8.05 -7.88
N ILE A 37 2.33 -7.29 -7.12
CA ILE A 37 2.74 -6.05 -6.47
C ILE A 37 2.54 -6.22 -4.97
N ARG A 38 3.56 -5.88 -4.19
CA ARG A 38 3.53 -6.01 -2.73
C ARG A 38 3.63 -4.65 -2.06
N LEU A 39 2.89 -4.46 -0.97
CA LEU A 39 3.01 -3.37 -0.01
C LEU A 39 3.91 -3.86 1.13
N ILE A 40 5.12 -3.33 1.20
CA ILE A 40 6.17 -3.75 2.15
C ILE A 40 6.87 -2.54 2.76
N ARG A 41 7.57 -2.76 3.88
CA ARG A 41 8.49 -1.77 4.43
C ARG A 41 9.89 -1.95 3.84
N HIS A 42 10.28 -1.03 2.98
CA HIS A 42 11.64 -0.88 2.47
C HIS A 42 12.53 -0.27 3.57
N THR A 43 13.78 -0.74 3.66
CA THR A 43 14.73 -0.35 4.72
C THR A 43 15.00 1.15 4.75
N GLU A 44 15.14 1.78 3.58
CA GLU A 44 15.48 3.22 3.47
C GLU A 44 14.30 4.12 3.10
N LYS A 45 13.24 3.56 2.53
CA LYS A 45 12.14 4.34 1.91
C LYS A 45 10.82 4.20 2.67
N GLY A 46 10.83 3.46 3.78
CA GLY A 46 9.63 3.16 4.52
C GLY A 46 8.68 2.28 3.73
N TRP A 47 7.38 2.41 3.97
CA TRP A 47 6.32 1.71 3.27
C TRP A 47 6.26 2.12 1.81
N CYS A 48 6.28 1.12 0.93
CA CYS A 48 6.29 1.27 -0.51
C CYS A 48 5.48 0.15 -1.17
N THR A 49 4.96 0.41 -2.37
CA THR A 49 4.57 -0.67 -3.28
C THR A 49 5.75 -1.04 -4.19
N VAL A 50 6.03 -2.33 -4.28
CA VAL A 50 7.10 -2.90 -5.12
C VAL A 50 6.52 -3.89 -6.12
N ASP A 51 7.03 -3.90 -7.35
CA ASP A 51 6.68 -4.92 -8.33
C ASP A 51 7.47 -6.22 -8.13
N SER A 52 7.23 -7.20 -9.01
CA SER A 52 7.88 -8.51 -8.98
C SER A 52 9.40 -8.48 -9.21
N ALA A 53 9.92 -7.40 -9.80
CA ALA A 53 11.35 -7.17 -9.95
C ALA A 53 11.96 -6.46 -8.73
N GLY A 54 11.15 -6.13 -7.71
CA GLY A 54 11.58 -5.38 -6.53
C GLY A 54 11.68 -3.87 -6.77
N THR A 55 11.17 -3.36 -7.89
CA THR A 55 11.21 -1.93 -8.19
C THR A 55 10.10 -1.21 -7.44
N ILE A 56 10.46 -0.15 -6.70
CA ILE A 56 9.49 0.71 -6.04
C ILE A 56 8.69 1.47 -7.10
N ASN A 57 7.36 1.30 -7.05
CA ASN A 57 6.43 1.99 -7.94
C ASN A 57 5.44 2.87 -7.20
N GLY A 58 5.40 2.88 -5.87
CA GLY A 58 4.57 3.78 -5.09
C GLY A 58 5.01 3.98 -3.66
N ARG A 59 4.64 5.12 -3.09
CA ARG A 59 5.01 5.58 -1.74
C ARG A 59 3.97 6.58 -1.19
N PRO A 60 3.91 6.78 0.13
CA PRO A 60 3.17 7.90 0.72
C PRO A 60 3.63 9.23 0.11
N TRP A 61 2.69 10.14 -0.12
CA TRP A 61 3.02 11.45 -0.69
C TRP A 61 3.53 12.43 0.36
N ASN A 62 2.87 12.48 1.52
CA ASN A 62 3.08 13.50 2.55
C ASN A 62 3.72 12.96 3.85
N VAL A 63 4.26 11.74 3.85
CA VAL A 63 4.80 11.12 5.06
C VAL A 63 6.20 10.59 4.80
N GLU A 64 7.18 11.18 5.46
CA GLU A 64 8.58 10.79 5.28
C GLU A 64 8.88 9.44 5.94
N PRO A 65 9.85 8.65 5.44
CA PRO A 65 10.16 7.31 5.96
C PRO A 65 10.39 7.26 7.48
N GLU A 66 10.96 8.32 8.06
CA GLU A 66 11.30 8.43 9.48
C GLU A 66 10.06 8.59 10.37
N GLU A 67 8.96 9.09 9.81
CA GLU A 67 7.69 9.33 10.51
C GLU A 67 6.76 8.11 10.45
N GLN A 68 7.16 7.06 9.72
CA GLN A 68 6.32 5.90 9.45
C GLN A 68 6.44 4.81 10.51
N GLY A 69 5.29 4.37 11.02
CA GLY A 69 5.18 3.32 12.03
C GLY A 69 5.28 1.88 11.51
N ALA A 70 4.85 0.94 12.36
CA ALA A 70 4.92 -0.50 12.12
C ALA A 70 3.91 -1.04 11.09
N THR A 71 2.97 -0.22 10.63
CA THR A 71 2.01 -0.56 9.56
C THR A 71 1.97 0.53 8.50
N PRO A 72 1.54 0.22 7.26
CA PRO A 72 1.33 1.21 6.22
C PRO A 72 0.46 2.38 6.68
N PHE A 73 0.81 3.59 6.24
CA PHE A 73 0.09 4.82 6.56
C PHE A 73 -1.14 4.99 5.67
N GLU A 74 -2.33 5.05 6.27
CA GLU A 74 -3.57 5.39 5.56
C GLU A 74 -3.55 6.83 5.07
N GLY A 75 -4.05 7.10 3.87
CA GLY A 75 -4.07 8.44 3.29
C GLY A 75 -3.42 8.50 1.92
N GLU A 76 -2.80 9.63 1.57
CA GLU A 76 -2.38 9.91 0.19
C GLU A 76 -1.10 9.20 -0.24
N TRP A 77 -1.19 8.48 -1.36
CA TRP A 77 -0.09 7.75 -1.98
C TRP A 77 0.05 8.14 -3.45
N VAL A 78 1.28 8.23 -3.93
CA VAL A 78 1.57 8.37 -5.35
C VAL A 78 2.12 7.05 -5.89
N SER A 79 1.71 6.65 -7.09
CA SER A 79 2.36 5.54 -7.80
C SER A 79 2.64 5.86 -9.26
N LYS A 80 3.84 5.52 -9.72
CA LYS A 80 4.26 5.59 -11.11
C LYS A 80 3.82 4.32 -11.85
N LYS A 81 3.16 4.49 -12.99
CA LYS A 81 2.81 3.41 -13.94
C LYS A 81 3.25 3.86 -15.33
N ASN A 82 4.30 3.24 -15.86
CA ASN A 82 4.97 3.69 -17.09
C ASN A 82 5.29 5.20 -16.99
N ASP A 83 4.84 6.00 -17.95
CA ASP A 83 5.10 7.45 -18.00
C ASP A 83 4.04 8.29 -17.27
N LYS A 84 3.21 7.67 -16.43
CA LYS A 84 2.12 8.34 -15.70
C LYS A 84 2.30 8.18 -14.20
N SER A 85 1.86 9.18 -13.45
CA SER A 85 1.69 9.09 -12.00
C SER A 85 0.20 9.15 -11.67
N TYR A 86 -0.21 8.36 -10.69
CA TYR A 86 -1.58 8.32 -10.19
C TYR A 86 -1.56 8.53 -8.67
N VAL A 87 -2.57 9.24 -8.17
CA VAL A 87 -2.78 9.46 -6.73
C VAL A 87 -3.86 8.52 -6.22
N TYR A 88 -3.61 7.89 -5.09
CA TYR A 88 -4.50 6.97 -4.41
C TYR A 88 -4.68 7.38 -2.96
N ASP A 89 -5.80 6.98 -2.37
CA ASP A 89 -5.95 6.87 -0.93
C ASP A 89 -5.74 5.41 -0.52
N LEU A 90 -4.79 5.18 0.39
CA LEU A 90 -4.63 3.90 1.09
C LEU A 90 -5.63 3.84 2.24
N VAL A 91 -6.50 2.84 2.22
CA VAL A 91 -7.52 2.62 3.25
C VAL A 91 -7.28 1.28 3.91
N LYS A 92 -7.23 1.25 5.24
CA LYS A 92 -7.14 0.01 6.02
C LYS A 92 -8.52 -0.58 6.20
N LEU A 93 -8.67 -1.86 5.86
CA LEU A 93 -9.88 -2.61 6.12
C LEU A 93 -9.66 -3.46 7.37
N THR A 94 -10.40 -3.15 8.43
CA THR A 94 -10.52 -4.00 9.61
C THR A 94 -11.89 -4.65 9.59
N ASP A 95 -11.93 -5.98 9.56
CA ASP A 95 -13.18 -6.71 9.77
C ASP A 95 -13.67 -6.47 11.21
N GLY A 96 -14.64 -5.56 11.37
CA GLY A 96 -15.33 -5.32 12.64
C GLY A 96 -15.75 -3.88 12.97
N SER A 97 -16.70 -3.30 12.23
CA SER A 97 -17.97 -2.83 12.84
C SER A 97 -18.97 -2.42 11.75
N ALA A 98 -20.06 -3.18 11.70
CA ALA A 98 -21.40 -2.91 11.23
C ALA A 98 -21.69 -1.59 10.49
N ALA A 99 -22.36 -1.74 9.35
CA ALA A 99 -23.38 -0.81 8.91
C ALA A 99 -24.31 -0.43 10.09
N PHE A 100 -24.42 0.87 10.35
CA PHE A 100 -25.54 1.48 11.05
C PHE A 100 -25.91 2.75 10.28
#